data_AF-A0A2V8XI31-F1
#
_entry.id   AF-A0A2V8XI31-F1
#
_cell.length_a   1.000
_cell.length_b   1.000
_cell.length_c   1.000
_cell.angle_alpha   90.00
_cell.angle_beta   90.00
_cell.angle_gamma   90.00
#
_symmetry.space_group_name_H-M   'P 1'
#
loop_
_entity.id
_entity.type
_entity.pdbx_description
1 polymer ?
#
loop_
_entity_poly.entity_id
_entity_poly.type
_entity_poly.pdbx_seq_one_letter_code
_entity_poly.pdbx_strand_id
1 'polypeptide(L)'
;MGATERFNPDEVQRILGLTGKQLDYWDRLRLVSPRKEQGNRFYDFRDLIGLRTVKQLVEEGVPASRLRRALAALREKLSQVQAPLAELRVFSDGKDILVERGGARLEPLSGQFALNFETSELHERVRVMARPGPNADEWLATALEYEAGEETRAEAIDAYDRALCIDPEKLDALLNCGTLCYEEGNLKKAAEYFGRALQVDPENALAHFNLGSVLEEVGRLEAARLHLRHAVRLDPSYPDAHYNLAFVCEKLGAYNEARKHWEAYVRLDPASPWCNYARQRLASSKTAKSASRT
;
A
#
# COMPACT_ATOMS: atom_id res chain seq x y z
N MET A 1 -32.21 14.39 -37.95
CA MET A 1 -31.54 14.24 -39.25
C MET A 1 -30.67 15.47 -39.47
N GLY A 2 -29.38 15.40 -39.11
CA GLY A 2 -28.43 16.49 -39.37
C GLY A 2 -27.74 16.23 -40.70
N ALA A 3 -27.64 17.24 -41.57
CA ALA A 3 -26.95 17.15 -42.84
C ALA A 3 -25.52 16.64 -42.61
N THR A 4 -25.18 15.49 -43.19
CA THR A 4 -23.81 14.96 -43.11
C THR A 4 -22.96 15.82 -44.02
N GLU A 5 -22.15 16.72 -43.45
CA GLU A 5 -21.20 17.52 -44.22
C GLU A 5 -20.30 16.60 -45.04
N ARG A 6 -20.22 16.84 -46.35
CA ARG A 6 -19.43 16.06 -47.31
C ARG A 6 -18.33 16.95 -47.86
N PHE A 7 -17.11 16.43 -47.85
CA PHE A 7 -15.91 17.14 -48.27
C PHE A 7 -15.34 16.47 -49.52
N ASN A 8 -15.09 17.23 -50.57
CA ASN A 8 -14.40 16.71 -51.75
C ASN A 8 -12.87 16.62 -51.49
N PRO A 9 -12.11 15.86 -52.31
CA PRO A 9 -10.67 15.68 -52.07
C PRO A 9 -9.85 16.98 -52.02
N ASP A 10 -10.26 18.02 -52.74
CA ASP A 10 -9.55 19.31 -52.76
C ASP A 10 -9.80 20.13 -51.49
N GLU A 11 -11.04 20.07 -50.96
CA GLU A 11 -11.38 20.63 -49.66
C GLU A 11 -10.61 19.94 -48.54
N VAL A 12 -10.53 18.61 -48.57
CA VAL A 12 -9.75 17.83 -47.59
C VAL A 12 -8.27 18.23 -47.62
N GLN A 13 -7.68 18.33 -48.82
CA GLN A 13 -6.29 18.79 -48.99
C GLN A 13 -6.07 20.17 -48.38
N ARG A 14 -7.00 21.10 -48.60
CA ARG A 14 -6.91 22.47 -48.07
C ARG A 14 -7.09 22.52 -46.55
N ILE A 15 -8.08 21.81 -46.01
CA ILE A 15 -8.43 21.80 -44.58
C ILE A 15 -7.32 21.16 -43.74
N LEU A 16 -6.74 20.06 -44.23
CA LEU A 16 -5.73 19.30 -43.49
C LEU A 16 -4.30 19.65 -43.89
N GLY A 17 -4.10 20.51 -44.90
CA GLY A 17 -2.78 20.82 -45.46
C GLY A 17 -2.07 19.56 -45.97
N LEU A 18 -2.76 18.77 -46.79
CA LEU A 18 -2.25 17.53 -47.41
C LEU A 18 -1.99 17.77 -48.89
N THR A 19 -0.95 17.14 -49.43
CA THR A 19 -0.78 17.06 -50.89
C THR A 19 -1.68 15.98 -51.48
N GLY A 20 -2.14 16.17 -52.73
CA GLY A 20 -2.93 15.15 -53.44
C GLY A 20 -2.22 13.80 -53.52
N LYS A 21 -0.88 13.79 -53.64
CA LYS A 21 -0.06 12.57 -53.63
C LYS A 21 -0.13 11.83 -52.29
N GLN A 22 -0.13 12.53 -51.16
CA GLN A 22 -0.28 11.93 -49.83
C GLN A 22 -1.68 11.33 -49.66
N LEU A 23 -2.71 12.08 -50.07
CA LEU A 23 -4.10 11.64 -49.97
C LEU A 23 -4.36 10.38 -50.82
N ASP A 24 -3.91 10.36 -52.08
CA ASP A 24 -4.03 9.19 -52.96
C ASP A 24 -3.18 7.99 -52.48
N TYR A 25 -2.04 8.24 -51.82
CA TYR A 25 -1.23 7.18 -51.23
C TYR A 25 -1.93 6.51 -50.05
N TRP A 26 -2.53 7.29 -49.14
CA TRP A 26 -3.25 6.77 -47.98
C TRP A 26 -4.57 6.09 -48.35
N ASP A 27 -5.26 6.56 -49.39
CA ASP A 27 -6.44 5.89 -49.97
C ASP A 27 -6.06 4.50 -50.51
N ARG A 28 -4.97 4.39 -51.30
CA ARG A 28 -4.47 3.10 -51.79
C ARG A 28 -4.12 2.12 -50.67
N LEU A 29 -3.60 2.63 -49.56
CA LEU A 29 -3.32 1.82 -48.36
C LEU A 29 -4.57 1.49 -47.53
N ARG A 30 -5.75 2.01 -47.89
CA ARG A 30 -7.03 1.83 -47.18
C ARG A 30 -6.96 2.24 -45.70
N LEU A 31 -6.19 3.29 -45.41
CA LEU A 31 -6.14 3.89 -44.07
C LEU A 31 -7.46 4.58 -43.77
N VAL A 32 -7.87 5.49 -44.66
CA VAL A 32 -9.20 6.09 -44.74
C VAL A 32 -9.58 6.11 -46.21
N SER A 33 -10.73 5.54 -46.55
CA SER A 33 -11.17 5.41 -47.95
C SER A 33 -12.36 6.32 -48.22
N PRO A 34 -12.33 7.14 -49.29
CA PRO A 34 -13.44 8.00 -49.65
C PRO A 34 -14.64 7.16 -50.07
N ARG A 35 -15.83 7.66 -49.72
CA ARG A 35 -17.08 7.14 -50.24
C ARG A 35 -17.26 7.62 -51.68
N LYS A 36 -18.00 6.83 -52.45
CA LYS A 36 -18.33 7.17 -53.85
C LYS A 36 -19.84 7.30 -54.00
N GLU A 37 -20.28 8.41 -54.57
CA GLU A 37 -21.66 8.61 -54.98
C GLU A 37 -21.65 9.27 -56.34
N GLN A 38 -22.38 8.69 -57.29
CA GLN A 38 -22.45 9.15 -58.70
C GLN A 38 -21.07 9.36 -59.35
N GLY A 39 -20.08 8.53 -59.01
CA GLY A 39 -18.72 8.58 -59.56
C GLY A 39 -17.77 9.57 -58.85
N ASN A 40 -18.29 10.46 -58.01
CA ASN A 40 -17.49 11.44 -57.27
C ASN A 40 -17.05 10.88 -55.91
N ARG A 41 -15.78 11.12 -55.57
CA ARG A 41 -15.19 10.77 -54.26
C ARG A 41 -15.54 11.87 -53.25
N PHE A 42 -16.01 11.49 -52.08
CA PHE A 42 -16.21 12.41 -50.97
C PHE A 42 -15.85 11.76 -49.63
N TYR A 43 -15.55 12.60 -48.66
CA TYR A 43 -15.22 12.26 -47.28
C TYR A 43 -16.27 12.85 -46.36
N ASP A 44 -16.64 12.11 -45.32
CA ASP A 44 -17.47 12.65 -44.24
C ASP A 44 -16.61 13.22 -43.10
N PHE A 45 -17.25 13.78 -42.08
CA PHE A 45 -16.53 14.35 -40.94
C PHE A 45 -15.68 13.32 -40.17
N ARG A 46 -16.09 12.04 -40.12
CA ARG A 46 -15.31 10.98 -39.46
C ARG A 46 -14.06 10.67 -40.26
N ASP A 47 -14.17 10.68 -41.59
CA ASP A 47 -13.04 10.49 -42.48
C ASP A 47 -12.00 11.61 -42.34
N LEU A 48 -12.44 12.86 -42.17
CA LEU A 48 -11.56 13.99 -41.89
C LEU A 48 -10.75 13.83 -40.60
N ILE A 49 -11.41 13.37 -39.52
CA ILE A 49 -10.74 13.07 -38.25
C ILE A 49 -9.70 11.97 -38.48
N GLY A 50 -10.07 10.88 -39.15
CA GLY A 50 -9.14 9.78 -39.41
C GLY A 50 -7.93 10.20 -40.25
N LEU A 51 -8.13 11.04 -41.28
CA LEU A 51 -7.04 11.58 -42.10
C LEU A 51 -6.13 12.53 -41.33
N ARG A 52 -6.70 13.34 -40.41
CA ARG A 52 -5.91 14.19 -39.51
C ARG A 52 -5.03 13.36 -38.59
N THR A 53 -5.58 12.28 -38.01
CA THR A 53 -4.84 11.36 -37.16
C THR A 53 -3.73 10.63 -37.92
N VAL A 54 -4.00 10.18 -39.15
CA VAL A 54 -2.95 9.57 -40.01
C VAL A 54 -1.83 10.57 -40.30
N LYS A 55 -2.17 11.83 -40.61
CA LYS A 55 -1.18 12.88 -40.85
C LYS A 55 -0.27 13.06 -39.65
N GLN A 56 -0.85 13.25 -38.46
CA GLN A 56 -0.10 13.43 -37.23
C GLN A 56 0.86 12.25 -36.96
N LEU A 57 0.37 11.01 -37.03
CA LEU A 57 1.19 9.83 -36.74
C LEU A 57 2.34 9.65 -37.75
N VAL A 58 2.12 10.01 -39.02
CA VAL A 58 3.17 9.98 -40.04
C VAL A 58 4.22 11.07 -39.78
N GLU A 59 3.81 12.26 -39.35
CA GLU A 59 4.71 13.35 -38.95
C GLU A 59 5.52 13.00 -37.69
N GLU A 60 4.93 12.24 -36.76
CA GLU A 60 5.59 11.65 -35.59
C GLU A 60 6.51 10.44 -35.93
N GLY A 61 6.64 10.10 -37.21
CA GLY A 61 7.60 9.09 -37.70
C GLY A 61 7.04 7.69 -37.92
N VAL A 62 5.72 7.47 -37.79
CA VAL A 62 5.11 6.16 -38.05
C VAL A 62 4.92 5.93 -39.56
N PRO A 63 5.50 4.87 -40.14
CA PRO A 63 5.29 4.58 -41.56
C PRO A 63 3.83 4.21 -41.86
N ALA A 64 3.26 4.77 -42.94
CA ALA A 64 1.89 4.51 -43.38
C ALA A 64 1.59 3.01 -43.64
N SER A 65 2.60 2.24 -44.06
CA SER A 65 2.51 0.80 -44.25
C SER A 65 2.31 0.03 -42.94
N ARG A 66 2.87 0.55 -41.83
CA ARG A 66 2.68 0.03 -40.47
C ARG A 66 1.29 0.35 -39.95
N LEU A 67 0.83 1.59 -40.14
CA LEU A 67 -0.55 2.00 -39.82
C LEU A 67 -1.57 1.09 -40.52
N ARG A 68 -1.36 0.75 -41.80
CA ARG A 68 -2.24 -0.17 -42.54
C ARG A 68 -2.37 -1.53 -41.85
N ARG A 69 -1.23 -2.13 -41.46
CA ARG A 69 -1.22 -3.44 -40.80
C ARG A 69 -1.93 -3.39 -39.45
N ALA A 70 -1.69 -2.33 -38.68
CA ALA A 70 -2.33 -2.13 -37.38
C ALA A 70 -3.86 -2.01 -37.51
N LEU A 71 -4.34 -1.17 -38.46
CA LEU A 71 -5.77 -1.01 -38.71
C LEU A 71 -6.45 -2.28 -39.22
N ALA A 72 -5.75 -3.07 -40.04
CA ALA A 72 -6.26 -4.37 -40.48
C ALA A 72 -6.45 -5.33 -39.30
N ALA A 73 -5.45 -5.41 -38.40
CA ALA A 73 -5.53 -6.25 -37.20
C ALA A 73 -6.66 -5.80 -36.25
N LEU A 74 -6.89 -4.50 -36.10
CA LEU A 74 -8.01 -3.99 -35.28
C LEU A 74 -9.36 -4.34 -35.87
N ARG A 75 -9.54 -4.20 -37.19
CA ARG A 75 -10.80 -4.55 -37.86
C ARG A 75 -11.12 -6.04 -37.75
N GLU A 76 -10.09 -6.89 -37.78
CA GLU A 76 -10.22 -8.34 -37.60
C GLU A 76 -10.58 -8.72 -36.15
N LYS A 77 -9.86 -8.17 -35.17
CA LYS A 77 -10.04 -8.51 -33.74
C LYS A 77 -11.25 -7.82 -33.10
N LEU A 78 -11.64 -6.65 -33.60
CA LEU A 78 -12.74 -5.82 -33.07
C LEU A 78 -13.81 -5.63 -34.15
N SER A 79 -14.54 -6.70 -34.45
CA SER A 79 -15.57 -6.75 -35.50
C SER A 79 -16.67 -5.67 -35.41
N GLN A 80 -16.82 -5.03 -34.25
CA GLN A 80 -17.77 -3.94 -33.98
C GLN A 80 -17.24 -2.54 -34.34
N VAL A 81 -15.96 -2.39 -34.72
CA VAL A 81 -15.34 -1.08 -35.04
C VAL A 81 -15.21 -0.93 -36.55
N GLN A 82 -15.97 -0.01 -37.14
CA GLN A 82 -16.01 0.18 -38.60
C GLN A 82 -14.95 1.20 -39.05
N ALA A 83 -14.73 2.26 -38.27
CA ALA A 83 -13.74 3.31 -38.56
C ALA A 83 -12.76 3.52 -37.39
N PRO A 84 -11.72 2.67 -37.24
CA PRO A 84 -10.85 2.70 -36.05
C PRO A 84 -10.17 4.05 -35.79
N LEU A 85 -9.77 4.77 -36.84
CA LEU A 85 -9.11 6.08 -36.69
C LEU A 85 -10.05 7.22 -36.27
N ALA A 86 -11.35 7.05 -36.47
CA ALA A 86 -12.35 8.03 -36.08
C ALA A 86 -13.03 7.66 -34.74
N GLU A 87 -13.04 6.38 -34.40
CA GLU A 87 -13.72 5.84 -33.22
C GLU A 87 -12.76 5.56 -32.05
N LEU A 88 -11.47 5.39 -32.32
CA LEU A 88 -10.44 5.06 -31.32
C LEU A 88 -9.37 6.16 -31.31
N ARG A 89 -8.80 6.44 -30.13
CA ARG A 89 -7.67 7.37 -30.04
C ARG A 89 -6.38 6.61 -30.33
N VAL A 90 -5.62 7.04 -31.35
CA VAL A 90 -4.41 6.35 -31.79
C VAL A 90 -3.19 7.21 -31.49
N PHE A 91 -2.16 6.61 -30.91
CA PHE A 91 -0.91 7.23 -30.47
C PHE A 91 0.30 6.48 -31.04
N SER A 92 1.46 7.12 -31.00
CA SER A 92 2.75 6.54 -31.35
C SER A 92 3.82 6.99 -30.36
N ASP A 93 4.67 6.06 -29.91
CA ASP A 93 5.88 6.36 -29.14
C ASP A 93 7.16 6.33 -30.01
N GLY A 94 6.99 6.30 -31.34
CA GLY A 94 8.06 6.19 -32.32
C GLY A 94 8.49 4.74 -32.62
N LYS A 95 8.21 3.78 -31.73
CA LYS A 95 8.51 2.36 -31.93
C LYS A 95 7.27 1.50 -32.07
N ASP A 96 6.12 1.88 -31.54
CA ASP A 96 4.87 1.12 -31.54
C ASP A 96 3.63 2.00 -31.76
N ILE A 97 2.58 1.42 -32.36
CA ILE A 97 1.29 2.09 -32.57
C ILE A 97 0.38 1.66 -31.43
N LEU A 98 -0.22 2.60 -30.70
CA LEU A 98 -1.08 2.32 -29.56
C LEU A 98 -2.49 2.85 -29.80
N VAL A 99 -3.51 2.13 -29.36
CA VAL A 99 -4.91 2.43 -29.62
C VAL A 99 -5.72 2.37 -28.33
N GLU A 100 -6.36 3.47 -27.95
CA GLU A 100 -7.15 3.61 -26.73
C GLU A 100 -8.65 3.48 -27.01
N ARG A 101 -9.32 2.58 -26.28
CA ARG A 101 -10.78 2.40 -26.30
C ARG A 101 -11.30 2.15 -24.90
N GLY A 102 -12.26 2.95 -24.44
CA GLY A 102 -12.86 2.77 -23.10
C GLY A 102 -11.86 2.88 -21.94
N GLY A 103 -10.74 3.59 -22.13
CA GLY A 103 -9.67 3.76 -21.12
C GLY A 103 -8.55 2.72 -21.18
N ALA A 104 -8.62 1.71 -22.06
CA ALA A 104 -7.56 0.73 -22.25
C ALA A 104 -6.77 1.02 -23.53
N ARG A 105 -5.43 1.08 -23.45
CA ARG A 105 -4.52 1.25 -24.60
C ARG A 105 -3.99 -0.11 -25.07
N LEU A 106 -4.02 -0.36 -26.37
CA LEU A 106 -3.69 -1.63 -27.00
C LEU A 106 -2.70 -1.43 -28.15
N GLU A 107 -1.65 -2.24 -28.23
CA GLU A 107 -0.83 -2.38 -29.42
C GLU A 107 -1.57 -3.30 -30.43
N PRO A 108 -1.97 -2.80 -31.61
CA PRO A 108 -2.85 -3.51 -32.54
C PRO A 108 -2.31 -4.84 -33.09
N LEU A 109 -1.00 -4.92 -33.36
CA LEU A 109 -0.41 -6.05 -34.08
C LEU A 109 -0.32 -7.28 -33.16
N SER A 110 0.24 -7.11 -31.97
CA SER A 110 0.36 -8.10 -30.91
C SER A 110 -0.95 -8.31 -30.15
N GLY A 111 -1.77 -7.28 -30.00
CA GLY A 111 -2.94 -7.30 -29.11
C GLY A 111 -2.57 -7.18 -27.63
N GLN A 112 -1.36 -6.71 -27.30
CA GLN A 112 -0.94 -6.45 -25.93
C GLN A 112 -1.45 -5.08 -25.46
N PHE A 113 -1.86 -4.99 -24.20
CA PHE A 113 -2.21 -3.68 -23.61
C PHE A 113 -0.94 -2.90 -23.26
N ALA A 114 -0.91 -1.61 -23.62
CA ALA A 114 0.21 -0.72 -23.33
C ALA A 114 -0.01 0.01 -21.99
N LEU A 115 0.97 -0.11 -21.10
CA LEU A 115 1.04 0.59 -19.81
C LEU A 115 1.67 1.96 -20.02
N ASN A 116 1.00 3.04 -19.58
CA ASN A 116 1.53 4.40 -19.69
C ASN A 116 2.24 4.79 -18.38
N PHE A 117 3.50 5.20 -18.47
CA PHE A 117 4.28 5.78 -17.38
C PHE A 117 4.62 7.24 -17.72
N GLU A 118 3.68 8.16 -17.53
CA GLU A 118 3.94 9.61 -17.58
C GLU A 118 3.42 10.27 -16.29
N THR A 119 4.30 11.04 -15.66
CA THR A 119 4.31 11.35 -14.22
C THR A 119 3.63 12.67 -13.83
N SER A 120 2.88 13.35 -14.72
CA SER A 120 2.40 14.70 -14.44
C SER A 120 0.89 14.97 -14.57
N GLU A 121 0.07 14.04 -15.09
CA GLU A 121 -1.40 14.24 -15.22
C GLU A 121 -2.25 13.21 -14.42
N LEU A 122 -1.64 12.58 -13.41
CA LEU A 122 -2.25 11.50 -12.61
C LEU A 122 -3.31 11.94 -11.59
N HIS A 123 -3.63 13.24 -11.46
CA HIS A 123 -4.38 13.72 -10.29
C HIS A 123 -5.89 13.79 -10.41
N GLU A 124 -6.54 13.72 -11.59
CA GLU A 124 -8.00 13.99 -11.59
C GLU A 124 -8.95 13.01 -12.28
N ARG A 125 -8.59 12.17 -13.26
CA ARG A 125 -9.62 11.29 -13.91
C ARG A 125 -9.15 9.92 -14.37
N VAL A 126 -8.40 9.20 -13.52
CA VAL A 126 -8.10 7.77 -13.70
C VAL A 126 -8.96 6.94 -12.74
N ARG A 127 -9.93 6.15 -13.25
CA ARG A 127 -10.34 4.93 -12.53
C ARG A 127 -9.31 3.86 -12.87
N VAL A 128 -8.22 3.91 -12.11
CA VAL A 128 -7.18 2.88 -12.03
C VAL A 128 -7.89 1.63 -11.52
N MET A 129 -7.66 0.44 -12.10
CA MET A 129 -7.63 -0.75 -11.23
C MET A 129 -6.37 -0.55 -10.38
N ALA A 130 -6.54 0.23 -9.31
CA ALA A 130 -5.49 0.55 -8.37
C ALA A 130 -4.87 -0.79 -7.95
N ARG A 131 -3.54 -0.86 -7.89
CA ARG A 131 -2.93 -1.75 -6.90
C ARG A 131 -3.71 -1.44 -5.62
N PRO A 132 -4.35 -2.42 -4.94
CA PRO A 132 -4.96 -2.10 -3.67
C PRO A 132 -3.91 -1.30 -2.89
N GLY A 133 -4.31 -0.17 -2.29
CA GLY A 133 -3.40 0.61 -1.46
C GLY A 133 -2.70 -0.31 -0.47
N PRO A 134 -1.57 0.11 0.14
CA PRO A 134 -0.72 -0.81 0.86
C PRO A 134 -1.56 -1.67 1.81
N ASN A 135 -1.42 -2.99 1.74
CA ASN A 135 -2.19 -3.88 2.59
C ASN A 135 -1.70 -3.75 4.06
N ALA A 136 -2.37 -4.40 5.01
CA ALA A 136 -1.99 -4.29 6.42
C ALA A 136 -0.53 -4.70 6.68
N ASP A 137 -0.01 -5.71 5.98
CA ASP A 137 1.39 -6.15 6.11
C ASP A 137 2.38 -5.15 5.52
N GLU A 138 2.05 -4.50 4.41
CA GLU A 138 2.88 -3.46 3.78
C GLU A 138 2.93 -2.18 4.64
N TRP A 139 1.81 -1.81 5.28
CA TRP A 139 1.80 -0.73 6.27
C TRP A 139 2.56 -1.10 7.54
N LEU A 140 2.45 -2.35 8.01
CA LEU A 140 3.23 -2.85 9.14
C LEU A 140 4.74 -2.75 8.86
N ALA A 141 5.18 -3.20 7.68
CA ALA A 141 6.58 -3.11 7.27
C ALA A 141 7.06 -1.65 7.22
N THR A 142 6.23 -0.76 6.69
CA THR A 142 6.52 0.68 6.65
C THR A 142 6.65 1.28 8.05
N ALA A 143 5.78 0.89 8.98
CA ALA A 143 5.84 1.35 10.37
C ALA A 143 7.14 0.91 11.06
N LEU A 144 7.57 -0.34 10.85
CA LEU A 144 8.82 -0.88 11.37
C LEU A 144 10.05 -0.15 10.81
N GLU A 145 10.02 0.29 9.55
CA GLU A 145 11.10 1.10 8.97
C GLU A 145 11.21 2.46 9.68
N TYR A 146 10.08 3.07 10.04
CA TYR A 146 10.05 4.35 10.76
C TYR A 146 10.41 4.22 12.24
N GLU A 147 10.22 3.07 12.89
CA GLU A 147 10.64 2.87 14.28
C GLU A 147 12.16 2.98 14.47
N ALA A 148 12.96 2.78 13.41
CA ALA A 148 14.42 2.86 13.48
C ALA A 148 14.95 4.29 13.72
N GLY A 149 14.13 5.33 13.53
CA GLY A 149 14.48 6.73 13.74
C GLY A 149 13.68 7.37 14.87
N GLU A 150 14.36 8.01 15.83
CA GLU A 150 13.67 8.74 16.90
C GLU A 150 12.81 9.91 16.37
N GLU A 151 13.23 10.51 15.25
CA GLU A 151 12.52 11.61 14.59
C GLU A 151 11.30 11.15 13.77
N THR A 152 11.18 9.85 13.47
CA THR A 152 10.13 9.27 12.61
C THR A 152 9.05 8.51 13.40
N ARG A 153 9.00 8.70 14.72
CA ARG A 153 8.07 8.00 15.61
C ARG A 153 6.60 8.30 15.30
N ALA A 154 6.28 9.54 14.92
CA ALA A 154 4.91 9.93 14.58
C ALA A 154 4.44 9.23 13.30
N GLU A 155 5.33 9.10 12.32
CA GLU A 155 5.11 8.39 11.06
C GLU A 155 4.94 6.88 11.29
N ALA A 156 5.68 6.30 12.24
CA ALA A 156 5.49 4.91 12.64
C ALA A 156 4.08 4.66 13.19
N ILE A 157 3.60 5.53 14.11
CA ILE A 157 2.26 5.43 14.68
C ILE A 157 1.17 5.57 13.61
N ASP A 158 1.31 6.54 12.70
CA ASP A 158 0.36 6.69 11.58
C ASP A 158 0.34 5.43 10.71
N ALA A 159 1.50 4.89 10.34
CA ALA A 159 1.58 3.67 9.52
C ALA A 159 0.94 2.45 10.23
N TYR A 160 1.14 2.27 11.54
CA TYR A 160 0.44 1.23 12.29
C TYR A 160 -1.08 1.46 12.35
N ASP A 161 -1.55 2.69 12.57
CA ASP A 161 -2.99 3.01 12.57
C ASP A 161 -3.61 2.70 11.20
N ARG A 162 -2.87 2.95 10.10
CA ARG A 162 -3.28 2.56 8.75
C ARG A 162 -3.33 1.05 8.58
N ALA A 163 -2.36 0.30 9.12
CA ALA A 163 -2.40 -1.17 9.14
C ALA A 163 -3.65 -1.67 9.88
N LEU A 164 -3.93 -1.11 11.06
CA LEU A 164 -5.07 -1.48 11.91
C LEU A 164 -6.43 -1.04 11.35
N CYS A 165 -6.48 -0.02 10.49
CA CYS A 165 -7.70 0.33 9.76
C CYS A 165 -8.06 -0.72 8.71
N ILE A 166 -7.06 -1.40 8.14
CA ILE A 166 -7.25 -2.45 7.13
C ILE A 166 -7.49 -3.81 7.80
N ASP A 167 -6.68 -4.13 8.81
CA ASP A 167 -6.80 -5.34 9.63
C ASP A 167 -6.80 -4.97 11.13
N PRO A 168 -7.97 -4.78 11.74
CA PRO A 168 -8.10 -4.40 13.14
C PRO A 168 -7.56 -5.43 14.15
N GLU A 169 -7.33 -6.66 13.71
CA GLU A 169 -6.86 -7.79 14.51
C GLU A 169 -5.37 -8.07 14.30
N LYS A 170 -4.66 -7.21 13.55
CA LYS A 170 -3.23 -7.37 13.29
C LYS A 170 -2.40 -7.27 14.57
N LEU A 171 -2.09 -8.43 15.16
CA LEU A 171 -1.49 -8.53 16.49
C LEU A 171 -0.17 -7.77 16.64
N ASP A 172 0.73 -7.91 15.67
CA ASP A 172 2.04 -7.23 15.69
C ASP A 172 1.89 -5.70 15.69
N ALA A 173 0.95 -5.18 14.89
CA ALA A 173 0.66 -3.74 14.85
C ALA A 173 0.07 -3.26 16.18
N LEU A 174 -0.83 -4.02 16.81
CA LEU A 174 -1.38 -3.69 18.13
C LEU A 174 -0.28 -3.64 19.21
N LEU A 175 0.60 -4.64 19.23
CA LEU A 175 1.70 -4.71 20.21
C LEU A 175 2.70 -3.57 20.04
N ASN A 176 3.08 -3.25 18.81
CA ASN A 176 4.07 -2.22 18.55
C ASN A 176 3.50 -0.81 18.75
N CYS A 177 2.27 -0.52 18.30
CA CYS A 177 1.56 0.72 18.64
C CYS A 177 1.44 0.93 20.14
N GLY A 178 1.09 -0.13 20.88
CA GLY A 178 0.99 -0.09 22.33
C GLY A 178 2.32 0.27 22.99
N THR A 179 3.43 -0.30 22.50
CA THR A 179 4.78 -0.02 22.98
C THR A 179 5.18 1.43 22.70
N LEU A 180 4.98 1.93 21.47
CA LEU A 180 5.26 3.33 21.15
C LEU A 180 4.43 4.30 22.00
N CYS A 181 3.14 4.02 22.19
CA CYS A 181 2.29 4.84 23.06
C CYS A 181 2.77 4.81 24.52
N TYR A 182 3.29 3.69 25.00
CA TYR A 182 3.86 3.57 26.34
C TYR A 182 5.12 4.43 26.47
N GLU A 183 6.03 4.36 25.50
CA GLU A 183 7.25 5.16 25.48
C GLU A 183 7.00 6.67 25.37
N GLU A 184 5.92 7.08 24.71
CA GLU A 184 5.45 8.48 24.69
C GLU A 184 4.77 8.92 26.00
N GLY A 185 4.59 8.01 26.96
CA GLY A 185 3.87 8.25 28.22
C GLY A 185 2.35 8.29 28.06
N ASN A 186 1.81 7.93 26.90
CA ASN A 186 0.38 7.79 26.68
C ASN A 186 -0.14 6.43 27.17
N LEU A 187 -0.06 6.23 28.48
CA LEU A 187 -0.40 4.98 29.16
C LEU A 187 -1.84 4.52 28.90
N LYS A 188 -2.76 5.47 28.68
CA LYS A 188 -4.15 5.15 28.36
C LYS A 188 -4.28 4.44 27.00
N LYS A 189 -3.66 4.99 25.95
CA LYS A 189 -3.66 4.36 24.62
C LYS A 189 -2.88 3.04 24.62
N ALA A 190 -1.75 2.99 25.32
CA ALA A 190 -0.98 1.76 25.46
C ALA A 190 -1.83 0.62 26.04
N ALA A 191 -2.55 0.87 27.15
CA ALA A 191 -3.45 -0.11 27.74
C ALA A 191 -4.57 -0.57 26.79
N GLU A 192 -5.09 0.34 25.96
CA GLU A 192 -6.13 0.02 24.97
C GLU A 192 -5.59 -0.92 23.88
N TYR A 193 -4.43 -0.61 23.30
CA TYR A 193 -3.81 -1.46 22.27
C TYR A 193 -3.43 -2.85 22.82
N PHE A 194 -2.80 -2.92 24.00
CA PHE A 194 -2.49 -4.22 24.61
C PHE A 194 -3.75 -5.00 25.03
N GLY A 195 -4.79 -4.30 25.48
CA GLY A 195 -6.10 -4.90 25.75
C GLY A 195 -6.74 -5.51 24.50
N ARG A 196 -6.66 -4.81 23.36
CA ARG A 196 -7.10 -5.33 22.05
C ARG A 196 -6.23 -6.51 21.59
N ALA A 197 -4.91 -6.44 21.77
CA ALA A 197 -4.01 -7.56 21.46
C ALA A 197 -4.42 -8.83 22.22
N LEU A 198 -4.82 -8.71 23.49
CA LEU A 198 -5.33 -9.82 24.30
C LEU A 198 -6.76 -10.27 23.92
N GLN A 199 -7.54 -9.46 23.20
CA GLN A 199 -8.81 -9.92 22.62
C GLN A 199 -8.56 -10.80 21.40
N VAL A 200 -7.53 -10.49 20.60
CA VAL A 200 -7.11 -11.28 19.43
C VAL A 200 -6.40 -12.56 19.87
N ASP A 201 -5.41 -12.44 20.75
CA ASP A 201 -4.65 -13.56 21.31
C ASP A 201 -4.62 -13.49 22.85
N PRO A 202 -5.58 -14.15 23.52
CA PRO A 202 -5.66 -14.18 24.98
C PRO A 202 -4.48 -14.87 25.69
N GLU A 203 -3.65 -15.63 24.96
CA GLU A 203 -2.49 -16.34 25.51
C GLU A 203 -1.17 -15.68 25.12
N ASN A 204 -1.21 -14.42 24.67
CA ASN A 204 -0.02 -13.66 24.33
C ASN A 204 0.75 -13.20 25.58
N ALA A 205 1.92 -13.80 25.83
CA ALA A 205 2.76 -13.47 26.98
C ALA A 205 3.24 -12.01 26.96
N LEU A 206 3.62 -11.48 25.78
CA LEU A 206 4.11 -10.12 25.61
C LEU A 206 3.02 -9.08 25.87
N ALA A 207 1.81 -9.29 25.33
CA ALA A 207 0.67 -8.40 25.58
C ALA A 207 0.31 -8.34 27.07
N HIS A 208 0.31 -9.49 27.76
CA HIS A 208 0.11 -9.55 29.19
C HIS A 208 1.22 -8.84 29.98
N PHE A 209 2.48 -9.03 29.60
CA PHE A 209 3.60 -8.34 30.20
C PHE A 209 3.46 -6.82 30.06
N ASN A 210 3.27 -6.34 28.83
CA ASN A 210 3.18 -4.92 28.52
C ASN A 210 1.97 -4.24 29.20
N LEU A 211 0.78 -4.86 29.17
CA LEU A 211 -0.38 -4.35 29.90
C LEU A 211 -0.13 -4.35 31.42
N GLY A 212 0.55 -5.37 31.94
CA GLY A 212 0.98 -5.43 33.33
C GLY A 212 1.88 -4.25 33.73
N SER A 213 2.85 -3.91 32.88
CA SER A 213 3.74 -2.75 33.06
C SER A 213 2.97 -1.44 33.04
N VAL A 214 2.08 -1.23 32.07
CA VAL A 214 1.22 -0.03 32.03
C VAL A 214 0.38 0.11 33.30
N LEU A 215 -0.22 -1.00 33.77
CA LEU A 215 -1.06 -1.01 34.97
C LEU A 215 -0.26 -0.73 36.24
N GLU A 216 1.00 -1.16 36.29
CA GLU A 216 1.92 -0.87 37.39
C GLU A 216 2.19 0.64 37.47
N GLU A 217 2.49 1.27 36.33
CA GLU A 217 2.81 2.70 36.25
C GLU A 217 1.62 3.59 36.61
N VAL A 218 0.40 3.22 36.21
CA VAL A 218 -0.83 3.94 36.63
C VAL A 218 -1.29 3.57 38.06
N GLY A 219 -0.53 2.76 38.80
CA GLY A 219 -0.78 2.41 40.20
C GLY A 219 -1.85 1.34 40.43
N ARG A 220 -2.32 0.66 39.39
CA ARG A 220 -3.27 -0.47 39.48
C ARG A 220 -2.55 -1.78 39.76
N LEU A 221 -1.83 -1.82 40.88
CA LEU A 221 -0.87 -2.88 41.23
C LEU A 221 -1.46 -4.29 41.26
N GLU A 222 -2.69 -4.47 41.74
CA GLU A 222 -3.32 -5.79 41.78
C GLU A 222 -3.65 -6.35 40.39
N ALA A 223 -4.12 -5.47 39.49
CA ALA A 223 -4.36 -5.84 38.09
C ALA A 223 -3.04 -6.10 37.36
N ALA A 224 -2.02 -5.29 37.62
CA ALA A 224 -0.67 -5.50 37.11
C ALA A 224 -0.12 -6.88 37.51
N ARG A 225 -0.25 -7.24 38.80
CA ARG A 225 0.17 -8.55 39.32
C ARG A 225 -0.52 -9.70 38.59
N LEU A 226 -1.83 -9.59 38.32
CA LEU A 226 -2.59 -10.62 37.60
C LEU A 226 -2.03 -10.84 36.20
N HIS A 227 -1.87 -9.77 35.41
CA HIS A 227 -1.36 -9.88 34.04
C HIS A 227 0.10 -10.35 33.99
N LEU A 228 0.97 -9.85 34.87
CA LEU A 228 2.36 -10.29 34.94
C LEU A 228 2.49 -11.77 35.36
N ARG A 229 1.62 -12.26 36.26
CA ARG A 229 1.55 -13.70 36.56
C ARG A 229 1.11 -14.53 35.36
N HIS A 230 0.19 -14.01 34.56
CA HIS A 230 -0.21 -14.67 33.31
C HIS A 230 0.96 -14.72 32.32
N ALA A 231 1.68 -13.61 32.11
CA ALA A 231 2.87 -13.56 31.27
C ALA A 231 3.92 -14.60 31.69
N VAL A 232 4.27 -14.64 32.98
CA VAL A 232 5.21 -15.63 33.55
C VAL A 232 4.71 -17.08 33.43
N ARG A 233 3.39 -17.31 33.51
CA ARG A 233 2.82 -18.65 33.34
C ARG A 233 2.95 -19.12 31.88
N LEU A 234 2.74 -18.21 30.93
CA LEU A 234 2.80 -18.48 29.49
C LEU A 234 4.25 -18.63 29.02
N ASP A 235 5.15 -17.76 29.50
CA ASP A 235 6.59 -17.87 29.29
C ASP A 235 7.36 -17.77 30.63
N PRO A 236 7.65 -18.92 31.26
CA PRO A 236 8.46 -18.98 32.48
C PRO A 236 9.93 -18.61 32.29
N SER A 237 10.38 -18.42 31.05
CA SER A 237 11.75 -18.02 30.72
C SER A 237 11.90 -16.52 30.47
N TYR A 238 10.81 -15.75 30.55
CA TYR A 238 10.80 -14.31 30.31
C TYR A 238 11.37 -13.53 31.52
N PRO A 239 12.61 -13.01 31.46
CA PRO A 239 13.23 -12.37 32.63
C PRO A 239 12.51 -11.08 33.03
N ASP A 240 12.15 -10.22 32.08
CA ASP A 240 11.53 -8.92 32.38
C ASP A 240 10.17 -9.07 33.07
N ALA A 241 9.38 -10.07 32.67
CA ALA A 241 8.12 -10.39 33.35
C ALA A 241 8.35 -10.82 34.81
N HIS A 242 9.41 -11.59 35.08
CA HIS A 242 9.82 -11.91 36.44
C HIS A 242 10.28 -10.69 37.23
N TYR A 243 11.05 -9.78 36.62
CA TYR A 243 11.48 -8.54 37.24
C TYR A 243 10.27 -7.67 37.65
N ASN A 244 9.37 -7.38 36.70
CA ASN A 244 8.21 -6.52 36.94
C ASN A 244 7.24 -7.16 37.95
N LEU A 245 7.02 -8.47 37.87
CA LEU A 245 6.17 -9.17 38.84
C LEU A 245 6.77 -9.11 40.25
N ALA A 246 8.09 -9.28 40.39
CA ALA A 246 8.75 -9.17 41.68
C ALA A 246 8.59 -7.77 42.28
N PHE A 247 8.80 -6.75 41.46
CA PHE A 247 8.66 -5.35 41.85
C PHE A 247 7.22 -5.00 42.29
N VAL A 248 6.22 -5.40 41.51
CA VAL A 248 4.80 -5.21 41.86
C VAL A 248 4.44 -5.94 43.16
N CYS A 249 4.92 -7.18 43.33
CA CYS A 249 4.70 -7.93 44.56
C CYS A 249 5.33 -7.24 45.79
N GLU A 250 6.50 -6.60 45.67
CA GLU A 250 7.07 -5.81 46.76
C GLU A 250 6.19 -4.61 47.11
N LYS A 251 5.71 -3.87 46.10
CA LYS A 251 4.81 -2.72 46.31
C LYS A 251 3.51 -3.12 47.02
N LEU A 252 3.03 -4.34 46.77
CA LEU A 252 1.85 -4.93 47.43
C LEU A 252 2.16 -5.59 48.77
N GLY A 253 3.42 -5.66 49.21
CA GLY A 253 3.83 -6.34 50.44
C GLY A 253 3.87 -7.87 50.35
N ALA A 254 3.71 -8.45 49.16
CA ALA A 254 3.77 -9.88 48.90
C ALA A 254 5.22 -10.41 48.79
N TYR A 255 6.04 -10.15 49.82
CA TYR A 255 7.49 -10.36 49.79
C TYR A 255 7.95 -11.80 49.49
N ASN A 256 7.17 -12.81 49.90
CA ASN A 256 7.51 -14.21 49.61
C ASN A 256 7.35 -14.54 48.11
N GLU A 257 6.35 -13.96 47.44
CA GLU A 257 6.13 -14.10 46.01
C GLU A 257 7.20 -13.31 45.24
N ALA A 258 7.43 -12.05 45.65
CA ALA A 258 8.48 -11.21 45.08
C ALA A 258 9.85 -11.89 45.06
N ARG A 259 10.23 -12.51 46.19
CA ARG A 259 11.50 -13.22 46.32
C ARG A 259 11.66 -14.34 45.28
N LYS A 260 10.62 -15.15 45.03
CA LYS A 260 10.69 -16.24 44.05
C LYS A 260 10.98 -15.71 42.65
N HIS A 261 10.36 -14.58 42.30
CA HIS A 261 10.54 -13.98 40.98
C HIS A 261 11.87 -13.23 40.86
N TRP A 262 12.39 -12.62 41.94
CA TRP A 262 13.77 -12.11 41.96
C TRP A 262 14.82 -13.22 41.79
N GLU A 263 14.63 -14.36 42.45
CA GLU A 263 15.51 -15.54 42.28
C GLU A 263 15.44 -16.07 40.84
N ALA A 264 14.24 -16.10 40.22
CA ALA A 264 14.06 -16.49 38.83
C ALA A 264 14.74 -15.51 37.86
N TYR A 265 14.55 -14.20 38.04
CA TYR A 265 15.17 -13.16 37.24
C TYR A 265 16.70 -13.27 37.21
N VAL A 266 17.34 -13.35 38.39
CA VAL A 266 18.80 -13.47 38.50
C VAL A 266 19.33 -14.76 37.86
N ARG A 267 18.53 -15.84 37.87
CA ARG A 267 18.89 -17.11 37.22
C ARG A 267 18.80 -17.02 35.71
N LEU A 268 17.76 -16.37 35.19
CA LEU A 268 17.49 -16.27 33.75
C LEU A 268 18.39 -15.24 33.07
N ASP A 269 18.64 -14.09 33.72
CA ASP A 269 19.52 -13.05 33.21
C ASP A 269 20.55 -12.59 34.27
N PRO A 270 21.59 -13.40 34.51
CA PRO A 270 22.61 -13.10 35.51
C PRO A 270 23.54 -11.93 35.11
N ALA A 271 23.55 -11.55 33.83
CA ALA A 271 24.43 -10.53 33.25
C ALA A 271 23.75 -9.16 33.10
N SER A 272 22.41 -9.07 33.24
CA SER A 272 21.67 -7.83 33.19
C SER A 272 22.23 -6.73 34.10
N PRO A 273 22.22 -5.45 33.66
CA PRO A 273 22.52 -4.31 34.51
C PRO A 273 21.70 -4.27 35.81
N TRP A 274 20.46 -4.79 35.78
CA TRP A 274 19.56 -4.80 36.94
C TRP A 274 19.75 -6.01 37.86
N CYS A 275 20.64 -6.95 37.52
CA CYS A 275 20.87 -8.15 38.32
C CYS A 275 21.41 -7.81 39.73
N ASN A 276 22.26 -6.79 39.84
CA ASN A 276 22.76 -6.32 41.15
C ASN A 276 21.64 -5.75 42.03
N TYR A 277 20.69 -5.01 41.42
CA TYR A 277 19.51 -4.51 42.11
C TYR A 277 18.67 -5.67 42.66
N ALA A 278 18.37 -6.67 41.83
CA ALA A 278 17.62 -7.86 42.26
C ALA A 278 18.34 -8.61 43.41
N ARG A 279 19.68 -8.76 43.35
CA ARG A 279 20.47 -9.39 44.44
C ARG A 279 20.38 -8.61 45.76
N GLN A 280 20.41 -7.27 45.71
CA GLN A 280 20.25 -6.44 46.93
C GLN A 280 18.87 -6.60 47.56
N ARG A 281 17.81 -6.66 46.74
CA ARG A 281 16.43 -6.94 47.20
C ARG A 281 16.33 -8.30 47.91
N LEU A 282 16.93 -9.34 47.31
CA LEU A 282 17.00 -10.67 47.89
C LEU A 282 17.73 -10.69 49.24
N ALA A 283 18.85 -9.98 49.36
CA ALA A 283 19.62 -9.88 50.60
C ALA A 283 18.84 -9.16 51.73
N SER A 284 18.15 -8.07 51.39
CA SER A 284 17.33 -7.29 52.33
C SER A 284 16.14 -8.10 52.87
N SER A 285 15.56 -9.00 52.06
CA SER A 285 14.51 -9.92 52.53
C SER A 285 15.00 -10.96 53.55
N LYS A 286 16.30 -11.31 53.51
CA LYS A 286 16.90 -12.29 54.43
C LYS A 286 17.18 -11.67 55.80
N THR A 287 17.66 -10.43 55.84
CA THR A 287 17.97 -9.71 57.10
C THR A 287 16.70 -9.36 57.89
N ALA A 288 15.59 -9.04 57.21
CA ALA A 288 14.30 -8.83 57.87
C ALA A 288 13.75 -10.09 58.56
N LYS A 289 13.90 -11.28 57.95
CA LYS A 289 13.50 -12.56 58.54
C LYS A 289 14.36 -12.98 59.74
N SER A 290 15.64 -12.63 59.77
CA SER A 290 16.51 -12.94 60.92
C SER A 290 16.22 -12.05 62.13
N ALA A 291 15.86 -10.78 61.91
CA ALA A 291 15.52 -9.85 63.00
C ALA A 291 14.14 -10.13 63.65
N SER A 292 13.20 -10.72 62.92
CA SER A 292 11.88 -11.12 63.45
C SER A 292 11.87 -12.46 64.22
N ARG A 293 13.01 -13.16 64.26
CA ARG A 293 13.17 -14.49 64.89
C ARG A 293 14.05 -14.48 66.15
N THR A 294 14.51 -13.30 66.56
CA THR A 294 15.25 -13.02 67.81
C THR A 294 14.37 -12.19 68.72
#